data_AF-A0AAD8M6Y0-F1
#
_entry.id   AF-A0AAD8M6Y0-F1
#
_cell.length_a   1.000
_cell.length_b   1.000
_cell.length_c   1.000
_cell.angle_alpha   90.00
_cell.angle_beta   90.00
_cell.angle_gamma   90.00
#
_symmetry.space_group_name_H-M   'P 1'
#
loop_
_entity.id
_entity.type
_entity.pdbx_description
1 polymer ?
#
loop_
_entity_poly.entity_id
_entity_poly.type
_entity_poly.pdbx_seq_one_letter_code
_entity_poly.pdbx_strand_id
1 'polypeptide(L)'
;MDVFSESVLTDLHKKGDCITWFLLVRGSNEYDFSDKEYMVTGFSVSDDGLIMSVAHAFHDLDLENVTIKGRRLDTNVFRTLRVKCIRMPWDVVILEDEDVEDDDFGVFVSDGTLYRGQPLLICGNSHDYVGSNLVGTVGVSCVEDVTLPTGNEKCRSFDFDAWRSAEPRYRMFGDMWNKQTCNGNEIKDEFIKNCHPMVPYILCHGFSGRGGLSGSPAFNSDGKIVGMLSAVVRGYWILIHVTVLRHFLSEVLSDEQTDDEEKLAEKKDFQNFIQDM
;
A
#
# COMPACT_ATOMS: atom_id res chain seq x y z
N MET A 1 -0.42 -10.24 -26.77
CA MET A 1 0.62 -9.64 -25.93
C MET A 1 0.14 -8.22 -25.73
N ASP A 2 -0.45 -7.94 -24.57
CA ASP A 2 -0.98 -6.60 -24.31
C ASP A 2 0.19 -5.63 -24.27
N VAL A 3 0.13 -4.61 -25.11
CA VAL A 3 1.10 -3.52 -25.16
C VAL A 3 0.30 -2.27 -24.86
N PHE A 4 0.82 -1.42 -23.98
CA PHE A 4 0.22 -0.11 -23.78
C PHE A 4 0.31 0.67 -25.10
N SER A 5 -0.85 0.94 -25.72
CA SER A 5 -0.92 1.88 -26.83
C SER A 5 -0.76 3.30 -26.30
N GLU A 6 -0.42 4.25 -27.18
CA GLU A 6 -0.26 5.66 -26.80
C GLU A 6 -1.53 6.25 -26.16
N SER A 7 -2.71 5.89 -26.66
CA SER A 7 -3.99 6.31 -26.09
C SER A 7 -4.18 5.74 -24.69
N VAL A 8 -3.87 4.45 -24.49
CA VAL A 8 -3.96 3.80 -23.17
C VAL A 8 -3.02 4.46 -22.17
N LEU A 9 -1.76 4.74 -22.54
CA LEU A 9 -0.83 5.44 -21.65
C LEU A 9 -1.33 6.84 -21.28
N THR A 10 -1.91 7.56 -22.22
CA THR A 10 -2.45 8.90 -21.98
C THR A 10 -3.63 8.87 -21.01
N ASP A 11 -4.54 7.90 -21.17
CA ASP A 11 -5.70 7.75 -20.29
C ASP A 11 -5.28 7.27 -18.89
N LEU A 12 -4.32 6.36 -18.82
CA LEU A 12 -3.73 5.89 -17.56
C LEU A 12 -3.03 7.00 -16.81
N HIS A 13 -2.30 7.87 -17.51
CA HIS A 13 -1.62 9.01 -16.90
C HIS A 13 -2.64 9.95 -16.25
N LYS A 14 -3.68 10.37 -16.98
CA LYS A 14 -4.73 11.24 -16.44
C LYS A 14 -5.41 10.61 -15.23
N LYS A 15 -5.75 9.33 -15.32
CA LYS A 15 -6.38 8.59 -14.23
C LYS A 15 -5.45 8.47 -13.01
N GLY A 16 -4.17 8.18 -13.25
CA GLY A 16 -3.15 8.08 -12.21
C GLY A 16 -3.00 9.39 -11.46
N ASP A 17 -2.91 10.52 -12.18
CA ASP A 17 -2.75 11.84 -11.56
C ASP A 17 -3.93 12.23 -10.67
N CYS A 18 -5.15 11.87 -11.06
CA CYS A 18 -6.34 12.16 -10.27
C CYS A 18 -6.40 11.38 -8.96
N ILE A 19 -5.87 10.17 -8.89
CA ILE A 19 -6.01 9.38 -7.65
C ILE A 19 -4.74 9.32 -6.82
N THR A 20 -3.59 9.70 -7.38
CA THR A 20 -2.28 9.52 -6.74
C THR A 20 -1.91 10.76 -5.92
N TRP A 21 -1.31 10.52 -4.76
CA TRP A 21 -0.91 11.55 -3.80
C TRP A 21 0.61 11.58 -3.63
N PHE A 22 1.16 12.79 -3.58
CA PHE A 22 2.44 13.05 -2.93
C PHE A 22 2.22 13.23 -1.44
N LEU A 23 2.93 12.45 -0.63
CA LEU A 23 2.82 12.44 0.81
C LEU A 23 4.15 12.84 1.45
N LEU A 24 4.08 13.79 2.37
CA LEU A 24 5.16 14.21 3.22
C LEU A 24 4.84 13.82 4.65
N VAL A 25 5.56 12.81 5.16
CA VAL A 25 5.41 12.30 6.52
C VAL A 25 6.55 12.85 7.37
N ARG A 26 6.22 13.56 8.44
CA ARG A 26 7.19 14.14 9.37
C ARG A 26 6.85 13.72 10.79
N GLY A 27 7.85 13.33 11.55
CA GLY A 27 7.66 12.99 12.96
C GLY A 27 8.99 12.85 13.68
N SER A 28 8.95 12.93 15.00
CA SER A 28 10.08 12.56 15.83
C SER A 28 10.23 11.03 15.83
N ASN A 29 11.48 10.58 15.71
CA ASN A 29 11.81 9.19 15.90
C ASN A 29 11.53 8.76 17.35
N GLU A 30 10.84 7.65 17.54
CA GLU A 30 10.42 7.16 18.87
C GLU A 30 11.62 6.84 19.78
N TYR A 31 12.75 6.43 19.21
CA TYR A 31 13.91 5.92 19.95
C TYR A 31 14.95 7.00 20.26
N ASP A 32 15.18 7.93 19.34
CA ASP A 32 16.25 8.94 19.46
C ASP A 32 15.77 10.39 19.43
N PHE A 33 14.45 10.62 19.30
CA PHE A 33 13.80 11.92 19.21
C PHE A 33 14.33 12.83 18.08
N SER A 34 15.03 12.25 17.09
CA SER A 34 15.44 13.00 15.90
C SER A 34 14.26 13.22 14.96
N ASP A 35 14.17 14.42 14.39
CA ASP A 35 13.16 14.70 13.37
C ASP A 35 13.49 13.91 12.09
N LYS A 36 12.49 13.15 11.63
CA LYS A 36 12.54 12.42 10.36
C LYS A 36 11.54 13.01 9.39
N GLU A 37 11.92 12.97 8.12
CA GLU A 37 11.06 13.31 7.00
C GLU A 37 11.13 12.20 5.97
N TYR A 38 9.96 11.69 5.58
CA TYR A 38 9.82 10.70 4.52
C TYR A 38 8.91 11.26 3.44
N MET A 39 9.38 11.13 2.19
CA MET A 39 8.55 11.36 1.01
C MET A 39 8.08 9.99 0.52
N VAL A 40 6.77 9.82 0.44
CA VAL A 40 6.14 8.60 -0.08
C VAL A 40 4.97 8.95 -1.00
N THR A 41 4.42 7.94 -1.64
CA THR A 41 3.26 8.05 -2.51
C THR A 41 2.06 7.41 -1.82
N GLY A 42 0.86 7.87 -2.09
CA GLY A 42 -0.38 7.18 -1.75
C GLY A 42 -1.37 7.26 -2.89
N PHE A 43 -2.53 6.64 -2.74
CA PHE A 43 -3.62 6.77 -3.71
C PHE A 43 -5.00 6.67 -3.05
N SER A 44 -5.96 7.44 -3.56
CA SER A 44 -7.35 7.41 -3.12
C SER A 44 -7.97 6.04 -3.40
N VAL A 45 -8.64 5.46 -2.40
CA VAL A 45 -9.32 4.15 -2.49
C VAL A 45 -10.83 4.23 -2.23
N SER A 46 -11.33 5.41 -1.90
CA SER A 46 -12.75 5.70 -1.71
C SER A 46 -13.06 7.18 -2.00
N ASP A 47 -14.35 7.48 -2.14
CA ASP A 47 -14.91 8.82 -2.37
C ASP A 47 -15.03 9.64 -1.07
N ASP A 48 -14.95 9.02 0.09
CA ASP A 48 -14.95 9.63 1.43
C ASP A 48 -13.53 9.98 1.94
N GLY A 49 -12.53 9.97 1.06
CA GLY A 49 -11.18 10.48 1.35
C GLY A 49 -10.20 9.50 1.97
N LEU A 50 -10.42 8.19 1.82
CA LEU A 50 -9.43 7.20 2.25
C LEU A 50 -8.31 7.10 1.23
N ILE A 51 -7.08 7.14 1.75
CA ILE A 51 -5.86 7.11 0.96
C ILE A 51 -5.01 5.93 1.43
N MET A 52 -4.67 5.02 0.53
CA MET A 52 -3.80 3.90 0.84
C MET A 52 -2.33 4.23 0.56
N SER A 53 -1.44 3.82 1.46
CA SER A 53 0.01 3.95 1.31
C SER A 53 0.74 2.81 2.05
N VAL A 54 2.05 2.94 2.20
CA VAL A 54 2.94 1.99 2.88
C VAL A 54 3.10 2.30 4.37
N ALA A 55 3.18 1.26 5.19
CA ALA A 55 3.32 1.41 6.65
C ALA A 55 4.76 1.72 7.07
N HIS A 56 5.77 1.30 6.30
CA HIS A 56 7.17 1.52 6.65
C HIS A 56 7.57 3.00 6.73
N ALA A 57 6.81 3.91 6.13
CA ALA A 57 7.02 5.35 6.31
C ALA A 57 6.79 5.83 7.77
N PHE A 58 6.14 4.99 8.58
CA PHE A 58 5.71 5.30 9.94
C PHE A 58 6.40 4.46 11.02
N HIS A 59 7.21 3.46 10.65
CA HIS A 59 7.64 2.39 11.56
C HIS A 59 8.47 2.83 12.77
N ASP A 60 9.19 3.94 12.64
CA ASP A 60 10.06 4.50 13.65
C ASP A 60 9.52 5.82 14.22
N LEU A 61 8.30 6.22 13.84
CA LEU A 61 7.72 7.50 14.21
C LEU A 61 6.77 7.37 15.39
N ASP A 62 6.80 8.36 16.26
CA ASP A 62 5.72 8.56 17.23
C ASP A 62 4.44 8.98 16.49
N LEU A 63 3.47 8.07 16.42
CA LEU A 63 2.20 8.26 15.71
C LEU A 63 1.32 9.34 16.36
N GLU A 64 1.49 9.65 17.65
CA GLU A 64 0.71 10.71 18.30
C GLU A 64 1.16 12.12 17.85
N ASN A 65 2.41 12.23 17.41
CA ASN A 65 3.04 13.50 17.02
C ASN A 65 3.42 13.55 15.53
N VAL A 66 2.94 12.60 14.72
CA VAL A 66 3.20 12.58 13.29
C VAL A 66 2.38 13.66 12.58
N THR A 67 3.03 14.43 11.71
CA THR A 67 2.37 15.34 10.77
C THR A 67 2.43 14.73 9.37
N ILE A 68 1.26 14.60 8.74
CA ILE A 68 1.15 14.10 7.38
C ILE A 68 0.54 15.18 6.51
N LYS A 69 1.26 15.59 5.47
CA LYS A 69 0.74 16.49 4.44
C LYS A 69 0.66 15.75 3.12
N GLY A 70 -0.52 15.76 2.52
CA GLY A 70 -0.77 15.15 1.23
C GLY A 70 -1.13 16.19 0.18
N ARG A 71 -0.84 15.90 -1.08
CA ARG A 71 -1.41 16.60 -2.23
C ARG A 71 -1.60 15.62 -3.39
N ARG A 72 -2.80 15.59 -3.98
CA ARG A 72 -3.03 14.84 -5.24
C ARG A 72 -2.20 15.43 -6.38
N LEU A 73 -1.79 14.61 -7.33
CA LEU A 73 -0.92 15.07 -8.42
C LEU A 73 -1.62 16.07 -9.36
N ASP A 74 -2.94 16.00 -9.49
CA ASP A 74 -3.76 16.87 -10.34
C ASP A 74 -4.11 18.24 -9.74
N THR A 75 -3.83 18.48 -8.45
CA THR A 75 -4.07 19.76 -7.77
C THR A 75 -2.82 20.29 -7.07
N ASN A 76 -2.71 21.61 -6.89
CA ASN A 76 -1.62 22.25 -6.14
C ASN A 76 -1.94 22.44 -4.63
N VAL A 77 -3.07 21.95 -4.16
CA VAL A 77 -3.54 22.15 -2.77
C VAL A 77 -3.00 21.05 -1.86
N PHE A 78 -2.29 21.45 -0.80
CA PHE A 78 -1.89 20.54 0.26
C PHE A 78 -3.00 20.42 1.31
N ARG A 79 -3.25 19.19 1.75
CA ARG A 79 -4.20 18.84 2.80
C ARG A 79 -3.47 18.13 3.94
N THR A 80 -4.06 18.21 5.13
CA THR A 80 -3.55 17.51 6.31
C THR A 80 -4.25 16.17 6.39
N LEU A 81 -3.48 15.09 6.55
CA LEU A 81 -4.02 13.74 6.64
C LEU A 81 -3.79 13.16 8.03
N ARG A 82 -4.63 12.23 8.44
CA ARG A 82 -4.45 11.44 9.67
C ARG A 82 -4.27 9.97 9.36
N VAL A 83 -3.58 9.24 10.23
CA VAL A 83 -3.55 7.77 10.17
C VAL A 83 -4.90 7.26 10.67
N LYS A 84 -5.64 6.57 9.80
CA LYS A 84 -6.90 5.92 10.16
C LYS A 84 -6.65 4.50 10.67
N CYS A 85 -5.89 3.73 9.91
CA CYS A 85 -5.55 2.36 10.28
C CYS A 85 -4.18 2.00 9.72
N ILE A 86 -3.36 1.31 10.50
CA ILE A 86 -2.02 0.88 10.08
C ILE A 86 -1.82 -0.60 10.37
N ARG A 87 -1.30 -1.33 9.39
CA ARG A 87 -0.94 -2.74 9.52
C ARG A 87 0.51 -2.95 9.14
N MET A 88 1.39 -2.61 10.08
CA MET A 88 2.85 -2.72 9.93
C MET A 88 3.31 -4.09 9.38
N PRO A 89 2.80 -5.24 9.86
CA PRO A 89 3.26 -6.53 9.34
C PRO A 89 2.97 -6.75 7.86
N TRP A 90 2.01 -6.03 7.28
CA TRP A 90 1.62 -6.16 5.87
C TRP A 90 2.17 -5.03 4.99
N ASP A 91 2.82 -4.04 5.61
CA ASP A 91 3.28 -2.81 4.96
C ASP A 91 2.17 -2.00 4.28
N VAL A 92 1.01 -1.91 4.92
CA VAL A 92 -0.13 -1.12 4.43
C VAL A 92 -0.65 -0.17 5.51
N VAL A 93 -1.00 1.04 5.11
CA VAL A 93 -1.66 2.05 5.93
C VAL A 93 -2.82 2.67 5.16
N ILE A 94 -3.94 2.94 5.85
CA ILE A 94 -4.99 3.85 5.40
C ILE A 94 -4.82 5.18 6.14
N LEU A 95 -4.72 6.23 5.34
CA LEU A 95 -4.81 7.61 5.77
C LEU A 95 -6.19 8.14 5.44
N GLU A 96 -6.59 9.19 6.12
CA GLU A 96 -7.85 9.86 5.91
C GLU A 96 -7.63 11.36 5.78
N ASP A 97 -8.28 11.92 4.77
CA ASP A 97 -8.46 13.34 4.59
C ASP A 97 -9.77 13.77 5.27
N GLU A 98 -9.72 14.76 6.16
CA GLU A 98 -10.93 15.23 6.87
C GLU A 98 -11.71 16.31 6.07
N ASP A 99 -11.09 16.90 5.05
CA ASP A 99 -11.61 18.05 4.30
C ASP A 99 -12.22 17.65 2.94
N VAL A 100 -12.83 16.47 2.85
CA VAL A 100 -13.19 15.81 1.57
C VAL A 100 -14.37 16.48 0.87
N GLU A 101 -14.20 16.73 -0.43
CA GLU A 101 -15.27 16.97 -1.40
C GLU A 101 -15.04 16.06 -2.62
N ASP A 102 -15.90 15.04 -2.80
CA ASP A 102 -16.10 14.25 -4.03
C ASP A 102 -14.81 13.92 -4.81
N ASP A 103 -13.90 13.17 -4.18
CA ASP A 103 -12.59 12.85 -4.73
C ASP A 103 -12.63 11.57 -5.61
N ASP A 104 -12.11 11.66 -6.85
CA ASP A 104 -11.82 10.48 -7.68
C ASP A 104 -10.97 9.44 -6.93
N PHE A 105 -11.31 8.16 -7.11
CA PHE A 105 -10.61 7.06 -6.47
C PHE A 105 -10.28 5.89 -7.39
N GLY A 106 -9.28 5.12 -6.97
CA GLY A 106 -8.78 3.96 -7.68
C GLY A 106 -9.74 2.78 -7.59
N VAL A 107 -9.87 2.04 -8.70
CA VAL A 107 -10.65 0.79 -8.71
C VAL A 107 -9.68 -0.38 -8.78
N PHE A 108 -9.71 -1.23 -7.76
CA PHE A 108 -8.98 -2.49 -7.76
C PHE A 108 -9.48 -3.44 -8.84
N VAL A 109 -8.58 -4.24 -9.41
CA VAL A 109 -8.98 -5.35 -10.29
C VAL A 109 -9.77 -6.40 -9.48
N SER A 110 -10.75 -7.05 -10.10
CA SER A 110 -11.53 -8.10 -9.46
C SER A 110 -10.76 -9.42 -9.35
N ASP A 111 -9.83 -9.66 -10.28
CA ASP A 111 -8.97 -10.85 -10.40
C ASP A 111 -7.50 -10.39 -10.45
N GLY A 112 -6.73 -10.73 -9.43
CA GLY A 112 -5.31 -10.44 -9.29
C GLY A 112 -4.38 -11.35 -10.08
N THR A 113 -4.92 -12.22 -10.94
CA THR A 113 -4.11 -13.05 -11.84
C THR A 113 -3.32 -12.18 -12.81
N LEU A 114 -2.01 -12.43 -12.88
CA LEU A 114 -1.08 -11.72 -13.76
C LEU A 114 -0.18 -12.71 -14.47
N TYR A 115 0.15 -12.44 -15.74
CA TYR A 115 1.06 -13.28 -16.50
C TYR A 115 2.46 -12.65 -16.58
N ARG A 116 3.52 -13.49 -16.60
CA ARG A 116 4.90 -13.02 -16.81
C ARG A 116 5.00 -12.21 -18.10
N GLY A 117 5.62 -11.03 -18.00
CA GLY A 117 5.79 -10.09 -19.09
C GLY A 117 4.61 -9.14 -19.28
N GLN A 118 3.53 -9.28 -18.51
CA GLN A 118 2.42 -8.33 -18.54
C GLN A 118 2.93 -6.94 -18.15
N PRO A 119 2.66 -5.91 -18.97
CA PRO A 119 3.11 -4.56 -18.67
C PRO A 119 2.24 -3.94 -17.58
N LEU A 120 2.88 -3.21 -16.68
CA LEU A 120 2.25 -2.45 -15.60
C LEU A 120 2.77 -1.02 -15.65
N LEU A 121 1.92 -0.08 -15.23
CA LEU A 121 2.30 1.33 -15.05
C LEU A 121 2.19 1.68 -13.57
N ILE A 122 3.22 2.27 -12.98
CA ILE A 122 3.15 2.89 -11.66
C ILE A 122 3.15 4.40 -11.80
N CYS A 123 2.35 5.08 -10.98
CA CYS A 123 2.30 6.53 -10.89
C CYS A 123 2.69 6.94 -9.47
N GLY A 124 3.65 7.86 -9.32
CA GLY A 124 4.08 8.30 -8.00
C GLY A 124 5.26 9.26 -8.02
N ASN A 125 6.01 9.31 -6.93
CA ASN A 125 7.05 10.32 -6.72
C ASN A 125 8.44 9.70 -6.76
N SER A 126 9.19 9.90 -7.84
CA SER A 126 10.56 9.41 -7.93
C SER A 126 11.53 10.50 -7.49
N HIS A 127 11.92 10.52 -6.22
CA HIS A 127 12.75 11.56 -5.59
C HIS A 127 12.08 12.93 -5.74
N ASP A 128 12.75 13.89 -6.38
CA ASP A 128 12.21 15.24 -6.63
C ASP A 128 11.25 15.29 -7.84
N TYR A 129 11.09 14.18 -8.56
CA TYR A 129 10.22 14.08 -9.74
C TYR A 129 8.81 13.61 -9.34
N VAL A 130 8.03 14.54 -8.79
CA VAL A 130 6.61 14.35 -8.45
C VAL A 130 5.79 14.07 -9.72
N GLY A 131 4.93 13.05 -9.69
CA GLY A 131 4.13 12.63 -10.85
C GLY A 131 4.90 11.83 -11.91
N SER A 132 5.89 11.06 -11.48
CA SER A 132 6.61 10.12 -12.34
C SER A 132 5.73 8.93 -12.70
N ASN A 133 5.56 8.71 -14.00
CA ASN A 133 4.88 7.54 -14.55
C ASN A 133 5.93 6.57 -15.12
N LEU A 134 5.98 5.35 -14.59
CA LEU A 134 7.00 4.37 -14.94
C LEU A 134 6.35 3.08 -15.44
N VAL A 135 6.85 2.56 -16.55
CA VAL A 135 6.40 1.28 -17.12
C VAL A 135 7.38 0.18 -16.75
N GLY A 136 6.84 -0.94 -16.32
CA GLY A 136 7.59 -2.15 -16.00
C GLY A 136 6.79 -3.38 -16.40
N THR A 137 7.30 -4.57 -16.08
CA THR A 137 6.62 -5.82 -16.38
C THR A 137 6.67 -6.79 -15.22
N VAL A 138 5.65 -7.63 -15.14
CA VAL A 138 5.56 -8.76 -14.20
C VAL A 138 6.68 -9.76 -14.49
N GLY A 139 7.56 -10.02 -13.52
CA GLY A 139 8.66 -10.97 -13.65
C GLY A 139 8.24 -12.43 -13.42
N VAL A 140 7.23 -12.67 -12.59
CA VAL A 140 6.69 -14.01 -12.28
C VAL A 140 5.17 -13.92 -12.28
N SER A 141 4.50 -14.87 -12.92
CA SER A 141 3.04 -14.92 -12.93
C SER A 141 2.47 -15.01 -11.51
N CYS A 142 1.30 -14.42 -11.31
CA CYS A 142 0.54 -14.45 -10.07
C CYS A 142 -0.85 -15.02 -10.33
N VAL A 143 -1.50 -15.52 -9.27
CA VAL A 143 -2.87 -16.03 -9.29
C VAL A 143 -3.71 -15.24 -8.29
N GLU A 144 -5.02 -15.17 -8.49
CA GLU A 144 -5.94 -14.52 -7.55
C GLU A 144 -6.06 -15.26 -6.21
N ASP A 145 -6.09 -16.59 -6.27
CA ASP A 145 -6.21 -17.51 -5.13
C ASP A 145 -4.91 -17.54 -4.31
N VAL A 146 -4.66 -16.44 -3.59
CA VAL A 146 -3.54 -16.27 -2.66
C VAL A 146 -4.02 -16.45 -1.22
N THR A 147 -3.17 -17.06 -0.39
CA THR A 147 -3.41 -17.11 1.05
C THR A 147 -3.10 -15.76 1.68
N LEU A 148 -4.07 -15.21 2.41
CA LEU A 148 -3.86 -14.01 3.21
C LEU A 148 -3.01 -14.35 4.46
N PRO A 149 -2.10 -13.45 4.86
CA PRO A 149 -1.33 -13.61 6.07
C PRO A 149 -2.23 -13.69 7.32
N THR A 150 -2.02 -14.70 8.15
CA THR A 150 -2.71 -14.89 9.43
C THR A 150 -1.70 -15.19 10.52
N GLY A 151 -1.91 -14.68 11.73
CA GLY A 151 -1.01 -14.92 12.86
C GLY A 151 0.02 -13.79 13.05
N ASN A 152 1.10 -14.13 13.74
CA ASN A 152 2.12 -13.17 14.22
C ASN A 152 3.54 -13.56 13.78
N GLU A 153 3.64 -14.43 12.78
CA GLU A 153 4.89 -14.87 12.18
C GLU A 153 5.65 -13.68 11.58
N LYS A 154 6.97 -13.74 11.68
CA LYS A 154 7.86 -12.69 11.18
C LYS A 154 8.86 -13.24 10.18
N CYS A 155 9.19 -12.46 9.17
CA CYS A 155 10.21 -12.79 8.16
C CYS A 155 11.52 -13.27 8.80
N ARG A 156 12.00 -12.60 9.84
CA ARG A 156 13.25 -12.97 10.55
C ARG A 156 13.28 -14.38 11.14
N SER A 157 12.11 -14.97 11.39
CA SER A 157 11.95 -16.31 11.96
C SER A 157 11.42 -17.33 10.95
N PHE A 158 11.05 -16.90 9.74
CA PHE A 158 10.47 -17.76 8.73
C PHE A 158 11.53 -18.70 8.15
N ASP A 159 11.28 -20.01 8.21
CA ASP A 159 12.19 -21.01 7.67
C ASP A 159 11.81 -21.31 6.22
N PHE A 160 12.67 -20.94 5.29
CA PHE A 160 12.46 -21.12 3.86
C PHE A 160 13.46 -22.14 3.31
N ASP A 161 12.94 -23.15 2.59
CA ASP A 161 13.75 -24.16 1.92
C ASP A 161 13.45 -24.17 0.42
N ALA A 162 14.31 -23.47 -0.34
CA ALA A 162 14.23 -23.41 -1.79
C ALA A 162 14.42 -24.77 -2.48
N TRP A 163 15.09 -25.73 -1.84
CA TRP A 163 15.39 -27.05 -2.43
C TRP A 163 14.20 -28.00 -2.36
N ARG A 164 13.34 -27.83 -1.36
CA ARG A 164 12.14 -28.67 -1.16
C ARG A 164 10.87 -28.02 -1.69
N SER A 165 10.90 -26.72 -1.95
CA SER A 165 9.74 -25.99 -2.46
C SER A 165 9.61 -26.22 -3.97
N ALA A 166 8.46 -26.74 -4.40
CA ALA A 166 8.07 -26.68 -5.80
C ALA A 166 7.99 -25.20 -6.25
N GLU A 167 8.01 -24.94 -7.57
CA GLU A 167 7.77 -23.58 -8.07
C GLU A 167 6.44 -23.07 -7.49
N PRO A 168 6.45 -21.96 -6.72
CA PRO A 168 5.26 -21.54 -6.00
C PRO A 168 4.27 -20.87 -6.96
N ARG A 169 2.96 -21.05 -6.69
CA ARG A 169 1.87 -20.46 -7.50
C ARG A 169 1.86 -18.93 -7.50
N TYR A 170 2.39 -18.33 -6.44
CA TYR A 170 2.59 -16.89 -6.26
C TYR A 170 3.77 -16.69 -5.29
N ARG A 171 4.29 -15.47 -5.19
CA ARG A 171 5.41 -15.14 -4.30
C ARG A 171 4.93 -14.48 -3.02
N MET A 172 5.67 -14.66 -1.95
CA MET A 172 5.39 -14.10 -0.63
C MET A 172 6.65 -13.55 0.02
N PHE A 173 6.54 -12.55 0.90
CA PHE A 173 7.69 -11.90 1.53
C PHE A 173 8.74 -12.88 2.08
N GLY A 174 8.32 -14.00 2.66
CA GLY A 174 9.16 -15.10 3.14
C GLY A 174 10.11 -15.70 2.11
N ASP A 175 9.78 -15.65 0.82
CA ASP A 175 10.64 -16.13 -0.27
C ASP A 175 11.94 -15.30 -0.39
N MET A 176 11.88 -14.04 0.06
CA MET A 176 12.95 -13.05 -0.07
C MET A 176 13.54 -12.67 1.28
N TRP A 177 12.68 -12.49 2.28
CA TRP A 177 12.99 -12.10 3.63
C TRP A 177 12.66 -13.26 4.57
N ASN A 178 13.67 -14.01 4.95
CA ASN A 178 13.54 -15.19 5.79
C ASN A 178 14.66 -15.25 6.83
N LYS A 179 14.63 -16.26 7.69
CA LYS A 179 15.64 -16.48 8.72
C LYS A 179 17.07 -16.44 8.19
N GLN A 180 17.32 -16.92 6.97
CA GLN A 180 18.68 -16.95 6.41
C GLN A 180 19.12 -15.55 5.97
N THR A 181 18.28 -14.84 5.21
CA THR A 181 18.62 -13.49 4.70
C THR A 181 18.59 -12.42 5.79
N CYS A 182 17.66 -12.51 6.75
CA CYS A 182 17.56 -11.58 7.88
C CYS A 182 18.71 -11.71 8.88
N ASN A 183 19.23 -12.91 9.11
CA ASN A 183 20.35 -13.14 10.03
C ASN A 183 21.73 -13.04 9.33
N GLY A 184 21.77 -13.16 8.00
CA GLY A 184 22.99 -13.12 7.19
C GLY A 184 23.62 -11.74 6.99
N ASN A 185 23.23 -10.71 7.76
CA ASN A 185 23.57 -9.29 7.56
C ASN A 185 23.11 -8.66 6.23
N GLU A 186 22.38 -9.38 5.38
CA GLU A 186 21.90 -8.86 4.09
C GLU A 186 20.78 -7.83 4.27
N ILE A 187 19.91 -8.03 5.25
CA ILE A 187 18.79 -7.15 5.56
C ILE A 187 19.09 -6.45 6.89
N LYS A 188 19.37 -5.15 6.81
CA LYS A 188 19.58 -4.31 8.00
C LYS A 188 18.29 -3.65 8.50
N ASP A 189 17.32 -3.50 7.60
CA ASP A 189 16.04 -2.87 7.87
C ASP A 189 15.21 -3.72 8.85
N GLU A 190 14.94 -3.18 10.04
CA GLU A 190 14.15 -3.85 11.08
C GLU A 190 12.67 -3.92 10.73
N PHE A 191 12.13 -2.98 9.96
CA PHE A 191 10.75 -3.04 9.50
C PHE A 191 10.55 -4.31 8.68
N ILE A 192 11.41 -4.53 7.67
CA ILE A 192 11.35 -5.71 6.79
C ILE A 192 11.41 -7.02 7.59
N LYS A 193 12.28 -7.08 8.61
CA LYS A 193 12.42 -8.27 9.46
C LYS A 193 11.16 -8.60 10.25
N ASN A 194 10.35 -7.59 10.56
CA ASN A 194 9.12 -7.70 11.33
C ASN A 194 7.86 -7.81 10.47
N CYS A 195 7.96 -7.69 9.13
CA CYS A 195 6.87 -8.01 8.23
C CYS A 195 6.46 -9.48 8.33
N HIS A 196 5.19 -9.76 8.00
CA HIS A 196 4.64 -11.10 7.97
C HIS A 196 5.12 -11.84 6.71
N PRO A 197 5.68 -13.06 6.82
CA PRO A 197 6.30 -13.74 5.68
C PRO A 197 5.28 -14.17 4.61
N MET A 198 4.03 -14.41 5.00
CA MET A 198 2.97 -14.83 4.08
C MET A 198 2.33 -13.69 3.27
N VAL A 199 2.80 -12.44 3.36
CA VAL A 199 2.25 -11.35 2.55
C VAL A 199 2.54 -11.63 1.08
N PRO A 200 1.53 -11.89 0.23
CA PRO A 200 1.73 -12.15 -1.18
C PRO A 200 2.15 -10.87 -1.92
N TYR A 201 3.07 -11.03 -2.87
CA TYR A 201 3.58 -9.91 -3.65
C TYR A 201 3.71 -10.25 -5.14
N ILE A 202 3.73 -9.20 -5.96
CA ILE A 202 3.99 -9.25 -7.41
C ILE A 202 5.45 -8.85 -7.62
N LEU A 203 6.25 -9.76 -8.18
CA LEU A 203 7.63 -9.47 -8.57
C LEU A 203 7.62 -8.76 -9.92
N CYS A 204 8.17 -7.55 -9.99
CA CYS A 204 8.27 -6.77 -11.21
C CYS A 204 9.71 -6.41 -11.56
N HIS A 205 9.98 -6.11 -12.83
CA HIS A 205 11.24 -5.54 -13.29
C HIS A 205 11.00 -4.44 -14.32
N GLY A 206 12.00 -3.59 -14.55
CA GLY A 206 11.97 -2.59 -15.61
C GLY A 206 11.48 -1.19 -15.20
N PHE A 207 10.91 -0.99 -14.00
CA PHE A 207 10.64 0.36 -13.52
C PHE A 207 11.96 1.11 -13.29
N SER A 208 12.12 2.27 -13.92
CA SER A 208 13.32 3.11 -13.82
C SER A 208 13.08 4.29 -12.89
N GLY A 209 12.99 4.00 -11.58
CA GLY A 209 12.67 4.99 -10.55
C GLY A 209 13.71 5.08 -9.43
N ARG A 210 13.51 6.02 -8.50
CA ARG A 210 14.27 6.20 -7.25
C ARG A 210 13.35 6.20 -6.03
N GLY A 211 13.89 6.45 -4.84
CA GLY A 211 13.11 6.52 -3.59
C GLY A 211 11.97 7.53 -3.66
N GLY A 212 10.92 7.33 -2.85
CA GLY A 212 9.67 8.13 -2.88
C GLY A 212 8.49 7.43 -3.56
N LEU A 213 8.77 6.40 -4.36
CA LEU A 213 7.76 5.62 -5.08
C LEU A 213 7.02 4.62 -4.19
N SER A 214 7.49 4.34 -2.97
CA SER A 214 6.76 3.48 -2.04
C SER A 214 5.34 4.02 -1.82
N GLY A 215 4.35 3.14 -1.89
CA GLY A 215 2.91 3.44 -1.87
C GLY A 215 2.30 3.80 -3.23
N SER A 216 3.07 3.80 -4.32
CA SER A 216 2.53 4.03 -5.67
C SER A 216 1.55 2.92 -6.09
N PRO A 217 0.36 3.24 -6.63
CA PRO A 217 -0.50 2.24 -7.25
C PRO A 217 0.15 1.71 -8.54
N ALA A 218 -0.05 0.42 -8.81
CA ALA A 218 0.30 -0.22 -10.07
C ALA A 218 -0.96 -0.53 -10.87
N PHE A 219 -1.01 -0.06 -12.11
CA PHE A 219 -2.13 -0.21 -13.03
C PHE A 219 -1.86 -1.25 -14.11
N ASN A 220 -2.90 -2.01 -14.47
CA ASN A 220 -2.95 -2.79 -15.71
C ASN A 220 -3.38 -1.90 -16.90
N SER A 221 -3.51 -2.50 -18.09
CA SER A 221 -3.99 -1.84 -19.32
C SER A 221 -5.40 -1.25 -19.23
N ASP A 222 -6.23 -1.74 -18.29
CA ASP A 222 -7.60 -1.28 -18.09
C ASP A 222 -7.68 -0.14 -17.05
N GLY A 223 -6.53 0.31 -16.54
CA GLY A 223 -6.44 1.31 -15.48
C GLY A 223 -7.00 0.84 -14.15
N LYS A 224 -7.02 -0.47 -13.91
CA LYS A 224 -7.36 -1.06 -12.61
C LYS A 224 -6.09 -1.28 -11.81
N ILE A 225 -6.19 -1.09 -10.50
CA ILE A 225 -5.07 -1.26 -9.58
C ILE A 225 -4.88 -2.76 -9.32
N VAL A 226 -3.68 -3.26 -9.57
CA VAL A 226 -3.28 -4.67 -9.37
C VAL A 226 -2.35 -4.86 -8.18
N GLY A 227 -1.79 -3.78 -7.65
CA GLY A 227 -0.93 -3.82 -6.48
C GLY A 227 -0.42 -2.43 -6.09
N MET A 228 0.36 -2.38 -5.02
CA MET A 228 0.96 -1.17 -4.49
C MET A 228 2.45 -1.38 -4.27
N LEU A 229 3.29 -0.47 -4.75
CA LEU A 229 4.73 -0.60 -4.60
C LEU A 229 5.16 -0.48 -3.14
N SER A 230 5.89 -1.49 -2.64
CA SER A 230 6.36 -1.54 -1.25
C SER A 230 7.88 -1.45 -1.17
N ALA A 231 8.60 -2.26 -1.96
CA ALA A 231 10.05 -2.37 -1.83
C ALA A 231 10.78 -2.56 -3.17
N VAL A 232 12.09 -2.36 -3.15
CA VAL A 232 13.00 -2.69 -4.25
C VAL A 232 14.12 -3.57 -3.71
N VAL A 233 14.31 -4.75 -4.30
CA VAL A 233 15.31 -5.73 -3.85
C VAL A 233 16.06 -6.30 -5.04
N ARG A 234 17.39 -6.13 -5.05
CA ARG A 234 18.30 -6.67 -6.08
C ARG A 234 17.86 -6.35 -7.53
N GLY A 235 17.32 -5.15 -7.75
CA GLY A 235 16.85 -4.68 -9.06
C GLY A 235 15.41 -5.09 -9.42
N TYR A 236 14.74 -5.86 -8.57
CA TYR A 236 13.31 -6.15 -8.69
C TYR A 236 12.49 -5.20 -7.84
N TRP A 237 11.29 -4.90 -8.32
CA TRP A 237 10.29 -4.09 -7.65
C TRP A 237 9.22 -5.00 -7.08
N ILE A 238 8.86 -4.77 -5.83
CA ILE A 238 7.98 -5.63 -5.04
C ILE A 238 6.68 -4.88 -4.80
N LEU A 239 5.59 -5.34 -5.40
CA LEU A 239 4.27 -4.77 -5.17
C LEU A 239 3.48 -5.67 -4.23
N ILE A 240 2.83 -5.10 -3.21
CA ILE A 240 1.84 -5.83 -2.41
C ILE A 240 0.67 -6.19 -3.32
N HIS A 241 0.26 -7.45 -3.28
CA HIS A 241 -0.79 -7.98 -4.16
C HIS A 241 -2.16 -7.37 -3.85
N VAL A 242 -2.98 -7.10 -4.89
CA VAL A 242 -4.32 -6.50 -4.75
C VAL A 242 -5.24 -7.21 -3.75
N THR A 243 -5.13 -8.53 -3.60
CA THR A 243 -5.93 -9.29 -2.63
C THR A 243 -5.70 -8.82 -1.19
N VAL A 244 -4.45 -8.50 -0.83
CA VAL A 244 -4.12 -7.95 0.50
C VAL A 244 -4.71 -6.55 0.66
N LEU A 245 -4.58 -5.72 -0.37
CA LEU A 245 -5.06 -4.33 -0.36
C LEU A 245 -6.60 -4.28 -0.23
N ARG A 246 -7.32 -5.09 -1.02
CA ARG A 246 -8.78 -5.19 -0.95
C ARG A 246 -9.25 -5.71 0.40
N HIS A 247 -8.58 -6.75 0.92
CA HIS A 247 -8.96 -7.32 2.21
C HIS A 247 -8.75 -6.31 3.34
N PHE A 248 -7.59 -5.63 3.37
CA PHE A 248 -7.31 -4.60 4.36
C PHE A 248 -8.31 -3.45 4.29
N LEU A 249 -8.64 -2.96 3.08
CA LEU A 249 -9.68 -1.94 2.93
C LEU A 249 -11.05 -2.44 3.41
N SER A 250 -11.42 -3.69 3.11
CA SER A 250 -12.70 -4.24 3.55
C SER A 250 -12.83 -4.35 5.06
N GLU A 251 -11.73 -4.64 5.77
CA GLU A 251 -11.70 -4.66 7.24
C GLU A 251 -11.90 -3.25 7.80
N VAL A 252 -11.22 -2.25 7.23
CA VAL A 252 -11.39 -0.85 7.65
C VAL A 252 -12.83 -0.38 7.47
N LEU A 253 -13.43 -0.68 6.32
CA LEU A 253 -14.83 -0.30 6.03
C LEU A 253 -15.85 -1.07 6.87
N SER A 254 -15.55 -2.32 7.27
CA SER A 254 -16.45 -3.08 8.15
C SER A 254 -16.43 -2.58 9.59
N ASP A 255 -15.26 -2.19 10.09
CA ASP A 255 -15.10 -1.66 11.44
C ASP A 255 -15.93 -0.37 11.63
N GLU A 256 -16.02 0.46 10.59
CA GLU A 256 -16.87 1.66 10.58
C GLU A 256 -18.37 1.36 10.71
N GLN A 257 -18.85 0.33 10.01
CA GLN A 257 -20.27 -0.05 10.07
C GLN A 257 -20.66 -0.49 11.47
N THR A 258 -19.78 -1.20 12.17
CA THR A 258 -19.99 -1.58 13.58
C THR A 258 -19.99 -0.36 14.51
N ASP A 259 -19.04 0.57 14.35
CA ASP A 259 -18.97 1.78 15.17
C ASP A 259 -20.20 2.69 15.00
N ASP A 260 -20.72 2.79 13.78
CA ASP A 260 -21.92 3.58 13.48
C ASP A 260 -23.20 2.93 14.01
N GLU A 261 -23.29 1.60 13.97
CA GLU A 261 -24.39 0.85 14.57
C GLU A 261 -24.40 0.98 16.10
N GLU A 262 -23.24 0.93 16.76
CA GLU A 262 -23.11 1.11 18.21
C GLU A 262 -23.50 2.54 18.64
N LYS A 263 -22.98 3.57 17.95
CA LYS A 263 -23.36 4.99 18.22
C LYS A 263 -24.85 5.23 17.99
N LEU A 264 -25.46 4.57 17.00
CA LEU A 264 -26.89 4.69 16.73
C LEU A 264 -27.73 3.99 17.81
N ALA A 265 -27.25 2.87 18.35
CA ALA A 265 -27.88 2.17 19.47
C ALA A 265 -27.84 3.02 20.75
N GLU A 266 -26.69 3.58 21.10
CA GLU A 266 -26.55 4.47 22.28
C GLU A 266 -27.45 5.71 22.19
N LYS A 267 -27.57 6.29 20.98
CA LYS A 267 -28.45 7.44 20.76
C LYS A 267 -29.93 7.09 20.90
N LYS A 268 -30.34 5.89 20.48
CA LYS A 268 -31.72 5.40 20.66
C LYS A 268 -32.02 5.10 22.13
N ASP A 269 -31.08 4.50 22.86
CA ASP A 269 -31.22 4.22 24.28
C ASP A 269 -31.33 5.51 25.11
N PHE A 270 -30.53 6.52 24.77
CA PHE A 270 -30.62 7.85 25.38
C PHE A 270 -31.95 8.56 25.06
N GLN A 271 -32.47 8.44 23.83
CA GLN A 271 -33.77 9.01 23.46
C GLN A 271 -34.94 8.31 24.18
N ASN A 272 -34.87 6.99 24.36
CA ASN A 272 -35.86 6.23 25.12
C ASN A 272 -35.83 6.62 26.61
N PHE A 273 -34.64 6.80 27.19
CA PHE A 273 -34.48 7.27 28.57
C PHE A 273 -35.13 8.64 28.82
N ILE A 274 -35.05 9.57 27.86
CA ILE A 274 -35.70 10.89 27.97
C ILE A 274 -37.22 10.80 27.85
N GLN A 275 -37.77 9.84 27.10
CA GLN A 275 -39.22 9.67 26.93
C GLN A 275 -39.90 9.01 28.14
N ASP A 276 -39.14 8.26 28.95
CA ASP A 276 -39.63 7.57 30.15
C ASP A 276 -39.52 8.42 31.45
N MET A 277 -39.00 9.65 31.36
CA MET A 277 -38.97 10.66 32.45
C MET A 277 -40.13 11.65 32.37
#